data_AF-A0A955RMD2-F1
#
_entry.id   AF-A0A955RMD2-F1
#
_cell.length_a   1.000
_cell.length_b   1.000
_cell.length_c   1.000
_cell.angle_alpha   90.00
_cell.angle_beta   90.00
_cell.angle_gamma   90.00
#
_symmetry.space_group_name_H-M   'P 1'
#
loop_
_entity.id
_entity.type
_entity.pdbx_description
1 polymer ?
#
loop_
_entity_poly.entity_id
_entity_poly.type
_entity_poly.pdbx_seq_one_letter_code
_entity_poly.pdbx_strand_id
1 'polypeptide(L)'
;MEKNSSLYFIIGALVLGLGFLGFLAFAQKGQPTSFERDLINIAEGIGLDGEKFFEDYKSDKVKNKVQDQIDYGNSIGVNATPSAFINEEPIEISATYEEFRGVMQSQIDNADELPITFSVFEDYQCPFCANFFPIPYLVKAEFGEDVIVEHYNYPLDNIHPLARRYAYAVIAAEEQGKYYEMSRAIFEFEHDKEYPELDLLIEGSEPVDNSTEEQAPVENTSE
;
A
#
# COMPACT_ATOMS: atom_id res chain seq x y z
N MET A 1 25.92 32.77 61.99
CA MET A 1 26.36 32.38 60.64
C MET A 1 25.27 31.54 60.03
N GLU A 2 24.47 32.17 59.18
CA GLU A 2 23.51 31.52 58.28
C GLU A 2 24.23 30.54 57.36
N LYS A 3 23.58 29.43 57.02
CA LYS A 3 23.66 28.87 55.67
C LYS A 3 22.36 28.14 55.35
N ASN A 4 21.57 28.82 54.52
CA ASN A 4 20.35 28.34 53.88
C ASN A 4 20.62 27.07 53.06
N SER A 5 20.18 25.92 53.56
CA SER A 5 20.19 24.65 52.81
C SER A 5 18.81 24.30 52.22
N SER A 6 17.81 25.16 52.39
CA SER A 6 16.42 24.86 52.00
C SER A 6 16.04 25.32 50.58
N LEU A 7 16.93 26.02 49.86
CA LEU A 7 16.61 26.58 48.53
C LEU A 7 17.01 25.65 47.36
N TYR A 8 17.91 24.68 47.58
CA TYR A 8 18.34 23.74 46.52
C TYR A 8 17.41 22.53 46.35
N PHE A 9 16.53 22.23 47.31
CA PHE A 9 15.54 21.16 47.17
C PHE A 9 14.31 21.56 46.34
N ILE A 10 14.09 22.86 46.09
CA ILE A 10 12.93 23.33 45.31
C ILE A 10 13.28 23.51 43.83
N ILE A 11 14.57 23.63 43.47
CA ILE A 11 15.00 23.78 42.06
C ILE A 11 15.14 22.42 41.35
N GLY A 12 15.28 21.31 42.09
CA GLY A 12 15.36 19.96 41.53
C GLY A 12 14.02 19.33 41.11
N ALA A 13 12.88 19.93 41.49
CA ALA A 13 11.56 19.38 41.21
C ALA A 13 10.85 20.02 40.00
N LEU A 14 11.39 21.10 39.42
CA LEU A 14 10.70 21.84 38.36
C LEU A 14 11.16 21.50 36.93
N VAL A 15 12.23 20.72 36.75
CA VAL A 15 12.71 20.27 35.42
C VAL A 15 12.25 18.84 35.08
N LEU A 16 11.66 18.13 36.05
CA LEU A 16 11.18 16.74 35.87
C LEU A 16 9.69 16.64 35.52
N GLY A 17 8.96 17.74 35.34
CA GLY A 17 7.52 17.69 35.00
C GLY A 17 7.25 17.30 33.56
N LEU A 18 7.92 17.96 32.61
CA LEU A 18 7.70 17.75 31.17
C LEU A 18 8.38 16.48 30.64
N GLY A 19 9.58 16.16 31.14
CA GLY A 19 10.29 14.93 30.78
C GLY A 19 9.61 13.66 31.32
N PHE A 20 9.00 13.72 32.50
CA PHE A 20 8.29 12.58 33.08
C PHE A 20 6.90 12.39 32.45
N LEU A 21 6.20 13.47 32.07
CA LEU A 21 4.96 13.39 31.30
C LEU A 21 5.19 12.84 29.88
N GLY A 22 6.25 13.26 29.18
CA GLY A 22 6.63 12.69 27.88
C GLY A 22 7.03 11.21 27.97
N PHE A 23 7.78 10.83 29.01
CA PHE A 23 8.11 9.43 29.29
C PHE A 23 6.89 8.58 29.65
N LEU A 24 5.90 9.13 30.36
CA LEU A 24 4.63 8.46 30.68
C LEU A 24 3.73 8.25 29.47
N ALA A 25 3.67 9.22 28.54
CA ALA A 25 2.91 9.08 27.29
C ALA A 25 3.48 7.97 26.39
N PHE A 26 4.81 7.87 26.32
CA PHE A 26 5.51 6.80 25.59
C PHE A 26 5.35 5.44 26.26
N ALA A 27 5.36 5.38 27.60
CA ALA A 27 5.13 4.15 28.36
C ALA A 27 3.69 3.61 28.21
N GLN A 28 2.70 4.46 27.92
CA GLN A 28 1.30 4.04 27.74
C GLN A 28 0.99 3.44 26.35
N LYS A 29 1.71 3.84 25.29
CA LYS A 29 1.48 3.35 23.92
C LYS A 29 2.11 1.97 23.64
N GLY A 30 2.96 1.47 24.55
CA GLY A 30 3.71 0.22 24.37
C GLY A 30 4.87 0.39 23.40
N GLN A 31 5.98 -0.30 23.65
CA GLN A 31 7.10 -0.29 22.70
C GLN A 31 6.74 -1.08 21.44
N PRO A 32 7.11 -0.61 20.23
CA PRO A 32 6.93 -1.39 19.01
C PRO A 32 7.59 -2.77 19.12
N THR A 33 6.94 -3.80 18.59
CA THR A 33 7.54 -5.12 18.36
C THR A 33 8.64 -5.05 17.29
N SER A 34 9.37 -6.14 17.04
CA SER A 34 10.33 -6.17 15.93
C SER A 34 9.66 -5.94 14.59
N PHE A 35 8.55 -6.65 14.34
CA PHE A 35 7.77 -6.50 13.11
C PHE A 35 7.24 -5.07 12.93
N GLU A 36 6.73 -4.44 13.99
CA GLU A 36 6.28 -3.05 13.92
C GLU A 36 7.44 -2.08 13.67
N ARG A 37 8.64 -2.35 14.19
CA ARG A 37 9.83 -1.55 13.84
C ARG A 37 10.21 -1.69 12.37
N ASP A 38 10.10 -2.88 11.80
CA ASP A 38 10.37 -3.09 10.37
C ASP A 38 9.40 -2.25 9.52
N LEU A 39 8.12 -2.23 9.88
CA LEU A 39 7.12 -1.37 9.22
C LEU A 39 7.41 0.13 9.40
N ILE A 40 7.82 0.56 10.59
CA ILE A 40 8.22 1.95 10.84
C ILE A 40 9.43 2.33 9.97
N ASN A 41 10.44 1.45 9.88
CA ASN A 41 11.62 1.71 9.07
C ASN A 41 11.27 1.81 7.57
N ILE A 42 10.36 0.96 7.08
CA ILE A 42 9.84 1.06 5.71
C ILE A 42 9.13 2.40 5.51
N ALA A 43 8.23 2.78 6.42
CA ALA A 43 7.49 4.03 6.38
C ALA A 43 8.44 5.25 6.36
N GLU A 44 9.43 5.29 7.24
CA GLU A 44 10.45 6.35 7.26
C GLU A 44 11.27 6.37 5.97
N GLY A 45 11.60 5.20 5.41
CA GLY A 45 12.31 5.05 4.14
C GLY A 45 11.59 5.68 2.95
N ILE A 46 10.26 5.65 2.95
CA ILE A 46 9.42 6.32 1.94
C ILE A 46 9.05 7.77 2.31
N GLY A 47 9.62 8.31 3.39
CA GLY A 47 9.50 9.71 3.80
C GLY A 47 8.30 10.03 4.70
N LEU A 48 7.74 9.03 5.41
CA LEU A 48 6.69 9.26 6.41
C LEU A 48 7.26 9.70 7.75
N ASP A 49 6.42 10.38 8.55
CA ASP A 49 6.67 10.53 9.98
C ASP A 49 6.39 9.19 10.67
N GLY A 50 7.45 8.55 11.19
CA GLY A 50 7.39 7.24 11.81
C GLY A 50 6.58 7.18 13.11
N GLU A 51 6.57 8.26 13.90
CA GLU A 51 5.78 8.33 15.13
C GLU A 51 4.29 8.44 14.82
N LYS A 52 3.93 9.35 13.91
CA LYS A 52 2.55 9.49 13.43
C LYS A 52 2.07 8.22 12.74
N PHE A 53 2.90 7.63 11.89
CA PHE A 53 2.60 6.36 11.22
C PHE A 53 2.30 5.26 12.23
N PHE A 54 3.15 5.10 13.26
CA PHE A 54 2.93 4.08 14.26
C PHE A 54 1.67 4.33 15.09
N GLU A 55 1.37 5.59 15.42
CA GLU A 55 0.11 5.95 16.09
C GLU A 55 -1.11 5.59 15.24
N ASP A 56 -1.11 5.95 13.96
CA ASP A 56 -2.19 5.65 13.02
C ASP A 56 -2.34 4.14 12.84
N TYR A 57 -1.25 3.40 12.67
CA TYR A 57 -1.21 1.93 12.56
C TYR A 57 -1.88 1.21 13.75
N LYS A 58 -1.78 1.76 14.96
CA LYS A 58 -2.42 1.19 16.16
C LYS A 58 -3.88 1.65 16.34
N SER A 59 -4.32 2.67 15.61
CA SER A 59 -5.62 3.30 15.78
C SER A 59 -6.78 2.39 15.36
N ASP A 60 -7.94 2.59 15.98
CA ASP A 60 -9.16 1.90 15.56
C ASP A 60 -9.69 2.44 14.23
N LYS A 61 -9.35 3.69 13.88
CA LYS A 61 -9.66 4.28 12.56
C LYS A 61 -9.10 3.42 11.43
N VAL A 62 -7.81 3.11 11.49
CA VAL A 62 -7.12 2.26 10.50
C VAL A 62 -7.70 0.84 10.48
N LYS A 63 -7.90 0.24 11.66
CA LYS A 63 -8.46 -1.12 11.75
C LYS A 63 -9.87 -1.21 11.17
N ASN A 64 -10.71 -0.22 11.46
CA ASN A 64 -12.09 -0.16 10.97
C ASN A 64 -12.11 0.06 9.46
N LYS A 65 -11.26 0.94 8.91
CA LYS A 65 -11.19 1.14 7.46
C LYS A 65 -10.80 -0.15 6.71
N VAL A 66 -9.83 -0.91 7.23
CA VAL A 66 -9.52 -2.24 6.65
C VAL A 66 -10.69 -3.20 6.80
N GLN A 67 -11.40 -3.17 7.93
CA GLN A 67 -12.60 -4.00 8.11
C GLN A 67 -13.72 -3.61 7.13
N ASP A 68 -13.93 -2.33 6.87
CA ASP A 68 -14.92 -1.83 5.91
C ASP A 68 -14.58 -2.29 4.48
N GLN A 69 -13.29 -2.30 4.10
CA GLN A 69 -12.84 -2.84 2.81
C GLN A 69 -13.08 -4.35 2.69
N ILE A 70 -12.85 -5.11 3.76
CA ILE A 70 -13.16 -6.54 3.83
C ILE A 70 -14.67 -6.77 3.73
N ASP A 71 -15.48 -6.02 4.46
CA ASP A 71 -16.93 -6.16 4.46
C ASP A 71 -17.52 -5.81 3.09
N TYR A 72 -17.00 -4.78 2.44
CA TYR A 72 -17.35 -4.43 1.06
C TYR A 72 -17.00 -5.57 0.08
N GLY A 73 -15.76 -6.08 0.11
CA GLY A 73 -15.35 -7.21 -0.73
C GLY A 73 -16.24 -8.44 -0.54
N ASN A 74 -16.59 -8.78 0.71
CA ASN A 74 -17.53 -9.86 1.00
C ASN A 74 -18.92 -9.59 0.39
N SER A 75 -19.40 -8.33 0.44
CA SER A 75 -20.73 -7.97 -0.05
C SER A 75 -20.89 -8.12 -1.56
N ILE A 76 -19.79 -7.99 -2.32
CA ILE A 76 -19.75 -8.15 -3.78
C ILE A 76 -19.17 -9.51 -4.22
N GLY A 77 -18.95 -10.44 -3.27
CA GLY A 77 -18.60 -11.83 -3.56
C GLY A 77 -17.10 -12.15 -3.67
N VAL A 78 -16.21 -11.27 -3.21
CA VAL A 78 -14.76 -11.54 -3.14
C VAL A 78 -14.48 -12.71 -2.19
N ASN A 79 -13.80 -13.75 -2.68
CA ASN A 79 -13.43 -14.92 -1.89
C ASN A 79 -11.97 -15.37 -2.08
N ALA A 80 -11.22 -14.68 -2.94
CA ALA A 80 -9.82 -14.93 -3.24
C ALA A 80 -9.12 -13.62 -3.66
N THR A 81 -7.78 -13.63 -3.64
CA THR A 81 -6.97 -12.49 -4.10
C THR A 81 -5.89 -12.94 -5.10
N PRO A 82 -5.52 -12.10 -6.09
CA PRO A 82 -6.19 -10.86 -6.43
C PRO A 82 -7.59 -11.14 -6.99
N SER A 83 -8.52 -10.22 -6.76
CA SER A 83 -9.82 -10.17 -7.46
C SER A 83 -10.00 -8.76 -8.02
N ALA A 84 -10.63 -8.65 -9.19
CA ALA A 84 -10.81 -7.36 -9.82
C ALA A 84 -12.20 -7.23 -10.46
N PHE A 85 -12.69 -6.00 -10.50
CA PHE A 85 -14.04 -5.65 -10.94
C PHE A 85 -14.00 -4.40 -11.79
N ILE A 86 -14.94 -4.29 -12.74
CA ILE A 86 -15.23 -3.06 -13.46
C ILE A 86 -16.69 -2.71 -13.21
N ASN A 87 -16.95 -1.56 -12.59
CA ASN A 87 -18.29 -1.13 -12.19
C ASN A 87 -19.07 -2.22 -11.42
N GLU A 88 -18.42 -2.81 -10.41
CA GLU A 88 -18.95 -3.92 -9.58
C GLU A 88 -19.16 -5.27 -10.29
N GLU A 89 -18.90 -5.37 -11.61
CA GLU A 89 -18.95 -6.63 -12.33
C GLU A 89 -17.56 -7.31 -12.30
N PRO A 90 -17.47 -8.60 -11.90
CA PRO A 90 -16.18 -9.29 -11.81
C PRO A 90 -15.57 -9.51 -13.19
N ILE A 91 -14.25 -9.35 -13.27
CA ILE A 91 -13.49 -9.62 -14.49
C ILE A 91 -12.47 -10.73 -14.27
N GLU A 92 -12.18 -11.47 -15.34
CA GLU A 92 -11.06 -12.41 -15.34
C GLU A 92 -9.75 -11.63 -15.42
N ILE A 93 -8.86 -11.88 -14.45
CA ILE A 93 -7.51 -11.30 -14.42
C ILE A 93 -6.63 -12.08 -15.39
N SER A 94 -6.02 -11.37 -16.35
CA SER A 94 -5.07 -11.95 -17.30
C SER A 94 -3.65 -12.06 -16.71
N ALA A 95 -2.82 -12.89 -17.33
CA ALA A 95 -1.44 -13.08 -16.88
C ALA A 95 -0.53 -11.90 -17.28
N THR A 96 -0.92 -11.12 -18.30
CA THR A 96 -0.11 -10.02 -18.83
C THR A 96 -0.90 -8.72 -18.93
N TYR A 97 -0.16 -7.60 -18.88
CA TYR A 97 -0.74 -6.27 -19.10
C TYR A 97 -1.35 -6.11 -20.49
N GLU A 98 -0.74 -6.68 -21.52
CA GLU A 98 -1.23 -6.54 -22.90
C GLU A 98 -2.62 -7.16 -23.08
N GLU A 99 -2.84 -8.35 -22.52
CA GLU A 99 -4.15 -8.99 -22.48
C GLU A 99 -5.15 -8.15 -21.67
N PHE A 100 -4.70 -7.58 -20.55
CA PHE A 100 -5.54 -6.78 -19.67
C PHE A 100 -5.97 -5.45 -20.33
N ARG A 101 -5.05 -4.83 -21.07
CA ARG A 101 -5.29 -3.57 -21.81
C ARG A 101 -6.45 -3.70 -22.78
N GLY A 102 -6.52 -4.83 -23.51
CA GLY A 102 -7.62 -5.08 -24.44
C GLY A 102 -8.98 -5.15 -23.73
N VAL A 103 -9.02 -5.74 -22.53
CA VAL A 103 -10.23 -5.77 -21.69
C VAL A 103 -10.61 -4.36 -21.25
N MET A 104 -9.66 -3.58 -20.73
CA MET A 104 -9.91 -2.20 -20.28
C MET A 104 -10.43 -1.31 -21.41
N GLN A 105 -9.76 -1.32 -22.57
CA GLN A 105 -10.18 -0.55 -23.74
C GLN A 105 -11.61 -0.93 -24.17
N SER A 106 -11.91 -2.22 -24.24
CA SER A 106 -13.25 -2.67 -24.60
C SER A 106 -14.31 -2.21 -23.59
N GLN A 107 -13.99 -2.11 -22.30
CA GLN A 107 -14.94 -1.67 -21.28
C GLN A 107 -15.20 -0.17 -21.39
N ILE A 108 -14.15 0.62 -21.63
CA ILE A 108 -14.26 2.07 -21.89
C ILE A 108 -15.08 2.34 -23.15
N ASP A 109 -14.78 1.67 -24.26
CA ASP A 109 -15.46 1.89 -25.55
C ASP A 109 -16.96 1.58 -25.52
N ASN A 110 -17.39 0.70 -24.61
CA ASN A 110 -18.78 0.26 -24.48
C ASN A 110 -19.47 0.80 -23.21
N ALA A 111 -18.82 1.66 -22.44
CA ALA A 111 -19.40 2.22 -21.22
C ALA A 111 -20.49 3.26 -21.55
N ASP A 112 -21.62 3.18 -20.83
CA ASP A 112 -22.66 4.20 -20.90
C ASP A 112 -22.23 5.51 -20.21
N GLU A 113 -21.34 5.43 -19.22
CA GLU A 113 -20.81 6.55 -18.45
C GLU A 113 -19.32 6.34 -18.16
N LEU A 114 -18.57 7.44 -18.20
CA LEU A 114 -17.17 7.52 -17.78
C LEU A 114 -17.03 8.47 -16.59
N PRO A 115 -16.04 8.26 -15.71
CA PRO A 115 -15.07 7.16 -15.74
C PRO A 115 -15.65 5.81 -15.34
N ILE A 116 -15.10 4.71 -15.88
CA ILE A 116 -15.34 3.40 -15.30
C ILE A 116 -14.55 3.25 -13.98
N THR A 117 -15.06 2.46 -13.05
CA THR A 117 -14.38 2.15 -11.79
C THR A 117 -13.74 0.78 -11.87
N PHE A 118 -12.41 0.75 -11.83
CA PHE A 118 -11.60 -0.46 -11.78
C PHE A 118 -11.17 -0.75 -10.34
N SER A 119 -11.87 -1.67 -9.68
CA SER A 119 -11.63 -2.02 -8.27
C SER A 119 -10.78 -3.28 -8.15
N VAL A 120 -9.76 -3.27 -7.28
CA VAL A 120 -8.85 -4.39 -7.06
C VAL A 120 -8.76 -4.74 -5.58
N PHE A 121 -8.88 -6.03 -5.27
CA PHE A 121 -8.80 -6.58 -3.92
C PHE A 121 -7.51 -7.36 -3.75
N GLU A 122 -6.68 -6.93 -2.81
CA GLU A 122 -5.28 -7.35 -2.71
C GLU A 122 -4.91 -7.86 -1.31
N ASP A 123 -3.93 -8.76 -1.27
CA ASP A 123 -3.32 -9.29 -0.05
C ASP A 123 -1.80 -9.22 -0.19
N TYR A 124 -1.15 -8.53 0.74
CA TYR A 124 0.29 -8.27 0.71
C TYR A 124 1.20 -9.48 0.87
N GLN A 125 0.69 -10.64 1.31
CA GLN A 125 1.45 -11.89 1.34
C GLN A 125 1.10 -12.83 0.18
N CYS A 126 0.16 -12.47 -0.69
CA CYS A 126 -0.24 -13.29 -1.81
C CYS A 126 0.72 -13.07 -2.99
N PRO A 127 1.48 -14.10 -3.43
CA PRO A 127 2.42 -13.96 -4.55
C PRO A 127 1.76 -13.56 -5.87
N PHE A 128 0.50 -13.94 -6.08
CA PHE A 128 -0.26 -13.52 -7.26
C PHE A 128 -0.65 -12.04 -7.19
N CYS A 129 -0.94 -11.50 -6.00
CA CYS A 129 -1.15 -10.07 -5.82
C CYS A 129 0.14 -9.30 -6.13
N ALA A 130 1.29 -9.76 -5.65
CA ALA A 130 2.58 -9.16 -6.00
C ALA A 130 2.89 -9.22 -7.51
N ASN A 131 2.37 -10.20 -8.25
CA ASN A 131 2.48 -10.21 -9.71
C ASN A 131 1.51 -9.25 -10.39
N PHE A 132 0.32 -9.08 -9.82
CA PHE A 132 -0.73 -8.22 -10.38
C PHE A 132 -0.56 -6.75 -10.00
N PHE A 133 0.15 -6.44 -8.91
CA PHE A 133 0.29 -5.09 -8.34
C PHE A 133 0.61 -3.98 -9.36
N PRO A 134 1.46 -4.17 -10.40
CA PRO A 134 1.73 -3.10 -11.36
C PRO A 134 0.55 -2.73 -12.26
N ILE A 135 -0.34 -3.69 -12.54
CA ILE A 135 -1.39 -3.58 -13.57
C ILE A 135 -2.32 -2.39 -13.33
N PRO A 136 -2.87 -2.15 -12.12
CA PRO A 136 -3.79 -1.04 -11.92
C PRO A 136 -3.14 0.33 -12.09
N TYR A 137 -1.85 0.46 -11.80
CA TYR A 137 -1.11 1.70 -12.01
C TYR A 137 -0.79 1.93 -13.49
N LEU A 138 -0.43 0.87 -14.23
CA LEU A 138 -0.26 0.94 -15.68
C LEU A 138 -1.57 1.33 -16.38
N VAL A 139 -2.69 0.75 -15.95
CA VAL A 139 -4.03 1.12 -16.43
C VAL A 139 -4.31 2.60 -16.15
N LYS A 140 -4.06 3.08 -14.94
CA LYS A 140 -4.29 4.50 -14.61
C LYS A 140 -3.40 5.43 -15.44
N ALA A 141 -2.16 5.03 -15.72
CA ALA A 141 -1.23 5.79 -16.54
C ALA A 141 -1.66 5.84 -18.01
N GLU A 142 -2.17 4.75 -18.57
CA GLU A 142 -2.57 4.68 -19.97
C GLU A 142 -3.94 5.33 -20.22
N PHE A 143 -4.95 5.02 -19.41
CA PHE A 143 -6.33 5.44 -19.62
C PHE A 143 -6.72 6.73 -18.89
N GLY A 144 -5.84 7.26 -18.03
CA GLY A 144 -5.98 8.60 -17.46
C GLY A 144 -7.32 8.83 -16.75
N GLU A 145 -8.06 9.84 -17.20
CA GLU A 145 -9.34 10.26 -16.59
C GLU A 145 -10.52 9.35 -16.93
N ASP A 146 -10.39 8.42 -17.88
CA ASP A 146 -11.47 7.50 -18.25
C ASP A 146 -11.62 6.35 -17.23
N VAL A 147 -10.64 6.20 -16.33
CA VAL A 147 -10.61 5.13 -15.31
C VAL A 147 -10.32 5.71 -13.93
N ILE A 148 -11.17 5.36 -12.96
CA ILE A 148 -10.87 5.45 -11.54
C ILE A 148 -10.35 4.09 -11.09
N VAL A 149 -9.21 4.06 -10.42
CA VAL A 149 -8.66 2.84 -9.83
C VAL A 149 -8.88 2.86 -8.33
N GLU A 150 -9.54 1.84 -7.80
CA GLU A 150 -9.79 1.67 -6.38
C GLU A 150 -9.05 0.44 -5.86
N HIS A 151 -8.31 0.62 -4.77
CA HIS A 151 -7.59 -0.47 -4.10
C HIS A 151 -8.27 -0.82 -2.78
N TYR A 152 -8.50 -2.10 -2.57
CA TYR A 152 -9.14 -2.65 -1.37
C TYR A 152 -8.22 -3.67 -0.72
N ASN A 153 -7.94 -3.48 0.57
CA ASN A 153 -7.18 -4.45 1.34
C ASN A 153 -8.09 -5.63 1.72
N TYR A 154 -7.74 -6.83 1.28
CA TYR A 154 -8.52 -8.04 1.50
C TYR A 154 -7.65 -9.17 2.06
N PRO A 155 -7.14 -9.04 3.30
CA PRO A 155 -6.24 -10.03 3.90
C PRO A 155 -6.93 -11.38 4.12
N LEU A 156 -6.35 -12.43 3.56
CA LEU A 156 -6.80 -13.82 3.73
C LEU A 156 -6.21 -14.42 5.02
N ASP A 157 -6.68 -13.93 6.17
CA ASP A 157 -6.11 -14.21 7.51
C ASP A 157 -5.87 -15.70 7.83
N ASN A 158 -6.66 -16.60 7.23
CA ASN A 158 -6.57 -18.03 7.47
C ASN A 158 -5.31 -18.67 6.87
N ILE A 159 -4.71 -18.04 5.87
CA ILE A 159 -3.54 -18.55 5.13
C ILE A 159 -2.37 -17.56 5.12
N HIS A 160 -2.63 -16.27 5.33
CA HIS A 160 -1.63 -15.21 5.33
C HIS A 160 -1.61 -14.48 6.70
N PRO A 161 -0.79 -14.94 7.66
CA PRO A 161 -0.84 -14.49 9.06
C PRO A 161 -0.41 -13.03 9.31
N LEU A 162 0.29 -12.40 8.36
CA LEU A 162 0.73 -11.01 8.40
C LEU A 162 -0.08 -10.09 7.49
N ALA A 163 -0.86 -10.61 6.54
CA ALA A 163 -1.61 -9.83 5.54
C ALA A 163 -2.41 -8.69 6.14
N ARG A 164 -3.18 -8.96 7.21
CA ARG A 164 -3.99 -7.93 7.88
C ARG A 164 -3.14 -6.85 8.55
N ARG A 165 -1.96 -7.21 9.04
CA ARG A 165 -1.03 -6.22 9.62
C ARG A 165 -0.42 -5.34 8.53
N TYR A 166 -0.08 -5.93 7.38
CA TYR A 166 0.35 -5.15 6.22
C TYR A 166 -0.76 -4.22 5.69
N ALA A 167 -2.01 -4.70 5.64
CA ALA A 167 -3.16 -3.85 5.31
C ALA A 167 -3.29 -2.65 6.25
N TYR A 168 -3.12 -2.85 7.56
CA TYR A 168 -3.11 -1.73 8.52
C TYR A 168 -1.96 -0.76 8.26
N ALA A 169 -0.78 -1.26 7.89
CA ALA A 169 0.37 -0.43 7.58
C ALA A 169 0.12 0.47 6.35
N VAL A 170 -0.47 -0.07 5.28
CA VAL A 170 -0.80 0.73 4.09
C VAL A 170 -1.86 1.78 4.39
N ILE A 171 -2.92 1.42 5.10
CA ILE A 171 -3.96 2.40 5.48
C ILE A 171 -3.40 3.45 6.46
N ALA A 172 -2.45 3.10 7.33
CA ALA A 172 -1.77 4.09 8.17
C ALA A 172 -0.88 5.06 7.34
N ALA A 173 -0.21 4.57 6.29
CA ALA A 173 0.56 5.43 5.38
C ALA A 173 -0.33 6.36 4.55
N GLU A 174 -1.56 5.93 4.23
CA GLU A 174 -2.56 6.75 3.53
C GLU A 174 -2.97 7.99 4.34
N GLU A 175 -2.96 7.93 5.67
CA GLU A 175 -3.20 9.10 6.56
C GLU A 175 -2.16 10.22 6.41
N GLN A 176 -1.09 9.93 5.67
CA GLN A 176 -0.02 10.84 5.29
C GLN A 176 0.15 10.94 3.77
N GLY A 177 -0.80 10.41 2.98
CA GLY A 177 -0.84 10.52 1.53
C GLY A 177 0.07 9.55 0.78
N LYS A 178 0.59 8.50 1.43
CA LYS A 178 1.52 7.53 0.81
C LYS A 178 0.98 6.10 0.75
N TYR A 179 -0.26 5.94 0.27
CA TYR A 179 -0.84 4.60 0.07
C TYR A 179 0.00 3.78 -0.91
N TYR A 180 0.27 4.35 -2.09
CA TYR A 180 0.97 3.68 -3.17
C TYR A 180 2.40 3.29 -2.77
N GLU A 181 3.18 4.22 -2.22
CA GLU A 181 4.57 3.96 -1.87
C GLU A 181 4.69 2.90 -0.76
N MET A 182 3.78 2.91 0.20
CA MET A 182 3.75 1.88 1.25
C MET A 182 3.33 0.53 0.69
N SER A 183 2.31 0.50 -0.17
CA SER A 183 1.85 -0.72 -0.84
C SER A 183 2.98 -1.37 -1.65
N ARG A 184 3.68 -0.56 -2.44
CA ARG A 184 4.86 -0.99 -3.20
C ARG A 184 5.94 -1.53 -2.27
N ALA A 185 6.37 -0.74 -1.29
CA ALA A 185 7.48 -1.12 -0.41
C ALA A 185 7.19 -2.40 0.40
N ILE A 186 5.94 -2.63 0.81
CA ILE A 186 5.55 -3.88 1.48
C ILE A 186 5.60 -5.07 0.53
N PHE A 187 5.07 -4.94 -0.71
CA PHE A 187 5.17 -6.03 -1.68
C PHE A 187 6.63 -6.35 -2.01
N GLU A 188 7.47 -5.34 -2.19
CA GLU A 188 8.90 -5.51 -2.44
C GLU A 188 9.59 -6.23 -1.27
N PHE A 189 9.29 -5.82 -0.04
CA PHE A 189 9.84 -6.43 1.17
C PHE A 189 9.37 -7.87 1.41
N GLU A 190 8.06 -8.14 1.32
CA GLU A 190 7.47 -9.45 1.63
C GLU A 190 7.82 -10.50 0.56
N HIS A 191 7.97 -10.08 -0.70
CA HIS A 191 8.19 -11.00 -1.82
C HIS A 191 9.59 -10.97 -2.42
N ASP A 192 10.50 -10.13 -1.92
CA ASP A 192 11.84 -9.93 -2.49
C ASP A 192 11.77 -9.64 -4.00
N LYS A 193 10.92 -8.67 -4.34
CA LYS A 193 10.56 -8.32 -5.72
C LYS A 193 10.76 -6.82 -5.95
N GLU A 194 11.07 -6.41 -7.17
CA GLU A 194 11.14 -5.00 -7.58
C GLU A 194 10.13 -4.74 -8.70
N TYR A 195 9.67 -3.49 -8.82
CA TYR A 195 8.70 -3.03 -9.83
C TYR A 195 9.26 -1.89 -10.70
N PRO A 196 10.33 -2.13 -11.49
CA PRO A 196 10.98 -1.08 -12.28
C PRO A 196 10.05 -0.41 -13.31
N GLU A 197 9.05 -1.12 -13.81
CA GLU A 197 8.04 -0.58 -14.73
C GLU A 197 7.23 0.57 -14.11
N LEU A 198 7.12 0.61 -12.79
CA LEU A 198 6.39 1.67 -12.09
C LEU A 198 7.24 2.91 -11.80
N ASP A 199 8.57 2.81 -11.88
CA ASP A 199 9.45 3.97 -11.73
C ASP A 199 9.26 4.97 -12.88
N LEU A 200 8.98 4.46 -14.08
CA LEU A 200 8.72 5.25 -15.29
C LEU A 200 7.40 6.05 -15.20
N LEU A 201 6.44 5.59 -14.39
CA LEU A 201 5.17 6.29 -14.18
C LEU A 201 5.31 7.50 -13.25
N ILE A 202 6.29 7.47 -12.34
CA ILE A 202 6.51 8.52 -11.32
C ILE A 202 7.31 9.69 -11.91
N GLU A 203 8.14 9.45 -12.95
CA GLU A 203 8.98 10.49 -13.55
C GLU A 203 8.30 11.34 -14.64
N GLY A 204 7.03 11.10 -14.96
CA GLY A 204 6.35 11.84 -16.02
C GLY A 204 6.93 11.58 -17.41
N SER A 205 7.59 10.44 -17.62
CA SER A 205 7.99 9.99 -18.96
C SER A 205 6.77 9.48 -19.72
N GLU A 206 6.63 9.94 -20.97
CA GLU A 206 5.59 9.53 -21.91
C GLU A 206 5.46 8.00 -22.01
N PRO A 207 4.26 7.48 -22.40
CA PRO A 207 4.04 6.04 -22.50
C PRO A 207 5.11 5.38 -23.36
N VAL A 208 5.72 4.31 -22.85
CA VAL A 208 6.60 3.46 -23.64
C VAL A 208 5.75 2.79 -24.71
N ASP A 209 5.79 3.36 -25.92
CA ASP A 209 5.24 2.75 -27.12
C ASP A 209 6.01 1.46 -27.43
N ASN A 210 5.48 0.31 -27.00
CA ASN A 210 6.01 -1.00 -27.36
C ASN A 210 5.47 -1.51 -28.72
N SER A 211 5.04 -0.62 -29.62
CA SER A 211 4.60 -1.03 -30.97
C SER A 211 5.75 -1.34 -31.94
N THR A 212 7.01 -1.32 -31.49
CA THR A 212 8.16 -1.69 -32.32
C THR A 212 9.15 -2.59 -31.59
N GLU A 213 8.73 -3.78 -31.16
CA GLU A 213 9.67 -4.92 -31.09
C GLU A 213 9.57 -5.69 -32.42
N GLU A 214 10.31 -5.21 -33.42
CA GLU A 214 10.54 -5.91 -34.67
C GLU A 214 11.24 -7.23 -34.34
N GLN A 215 10.53 -8.34 -34.53
CA GLN A 215 11.06 -9.69 -34.39
C GLN A 215 12.35 -9.84 -35.21
N ALA A 216 13.49 -9.90 -34.53
CA ALA A 216 14.73 -10.31 -35.17
C ALA A 216 14.56 -11.74 -35.71
N PRO A 217 14.92 -12.02 -36.98
CA PRO A 217 14.69 -13.31 -37.57
C PRO A 217 15.60 -14.36 -36.91
N VAL A 218 15.00 -15.47 -36.50
CA VAL A 218 15.70 -16.67 -36.04
C VAL A 218 16.51 -17.22 -37.21
N GLU A 219 17.82 -16.99 -37.22
CA GLU A 219 18.73 -17.68 -38.14
C GLU A 219 18.78 -19.17 -37.76
N ASN A 220 18.18 -19.98 -38.63
CA ASN A 220 18.31 -21.42 -38.63
C ASN A 220 19.66 -21.81 -39.24
N THR A 221 20.62 -22.23 -38.42
CA THR A 221 21.82 -22.91 -38.91
C THR A 221 21.75 -24.39 -38.55
N SER A 222 21.27 -25.17 -39.51
CA SER A 222 21.54 -26.60 -39.61
C SER A 222 22.90 -26.82 -40.26
N GLU A 223 23.86 -27.38 -39.52
CA GLU A 223 24.91 -28.30 -40.00
C GLU A 223 25.26 -29.31 -38.89
#